data_AF-A0A423Q232-F1
#
_entry.id   AF-A0A423Q232-F1
#
_cell.length_a   1.000
_cell.length_b   1.000
_cell.length_c   1.000
_cell.angle_alpha   90.00
_cell.angle_beta   90.00
_cell.angle_gamma   90.00
#
_symmetry.space_group_name_H-M   'P 1'
#
loop_
_entity.id
_entity.type
_entity.pdbx_description
1 polymer ?
#
loop_
_entity_poly.entity_id
_entity_poly.type
_entity_poly.pdbx_seq_one_letter_code
_entity_poly.pdbx_strand_id
1 'polypeptide(L)'
;MNDAHDLLTRLPLCFMPEVAGDLSMTAQYMTRQPVYIVIEDGHCQAHEGLADAPDVTLRIRDDHLIKLMTGRMRGITAFLTGKIKVEGNYILAQRLQQVFDPKRIT
;
A
#
# COMPACT_ATOMS: atom_id res chain seq x y z
N MET A 1 -12.87 -11.37 -6.83
CA MET A 1 -12.08 -10.16 -6.45
C MET A 1 -10.77 -10.23 -7.23
N ASN A 2 -10.70 -9.57 -8.38
CA ASN A 2 -9.59 -9.67 -9.35
C ASN A 2 -9.09 -8.30 -9.83
N ASP A 3 -9.50 -7.21 -9.18
CA ASP A 3 -9.14 -5.85 -9.59
C ASP A 3 -8.20 -5.22 -8.54
N ALA A 4 -7.08 -4.72 -9.02
CA ALA A 4 -6.09 -4.02 -8.20
C ALA A 4 -6.65 -2.70 -7.65
N HIS A 5 -7.47 -1.99 -8.44
CA HIS A 5 -8.09 -0.74 -8.02
C HIS A 5 -9.01 -0.93 -6.82
N ASP A 6 -9.98 -1.86 -6.94
CA ASP A 6 -10.90 -2.22 -5.86
C ASP A 6 -10.18 -2.64 -4.57
N LEU A 7 -9.07 -3.36 -4.70
CA LEU A 7 -8.28 -3.74 -3.53
C LEU A 7 -7.61 -2.53 -2.87
N LEU A 8 -7.07 -1.59 -3.65
CA LEU A 8 -6.42 -0.38 -3.11
C LEU A 8 -7.43 0.56 -2.44
N THR A 9 -8.61 0.75 -3.04
CA THR A 9 -9.66 1.60 -2.45
C THR A 9 -10.20 1.02 -1.14
N ARG A 10 -10.11 -0.30 -0.97
CA ARG A 10 -10.51 -1.02 0.24
C ARG A 10 -9.38 -1.24 1.25
N LEU A 11 -8.13 -0.88 0.90
CA LEU A 11 -6.98 -1.04 1.78
C LEU A 11 -7.16 -0.41 3.18
N PRO A 12 -7.85 0.75 3.33
CA PRO A 12 -8.14 1.31 4.65
C PRO A 12 -8.88 0.37 5.61
N LEU A 13 -9.67 -0.59 5.11
CA LEU A 13 -10.36 -1.59 5.94
C LEU A 13 -9.38 -2.54 6.66
N CYS A 14 -8.15 -2.62 6.18
CA CYS A 14 -7.09 -3.46 6.73
C CYS A 14 -6.16 -2.72 7.68
N PHE A 15 -6.36 -1.41 7.83
CA PHE A 15 -5.51 -0.57 8.63
C PHE A 15 -5.66 -0.89 10.12
N MET A 16 -4.53 -0.93 10.82
CA MET A 16 -4.43 -1.20 12.25
C MET A 16 -3.97 0.08 12.95
N PRO A 17 -4.89 1.00 13.33
CA PRO A 17 -4.53 2.25 14.01
C PRO A 17 -3.75 2.01 15.30
N GLU A 18 -4.01 0.89 15.99
CA GLU A 18 -3.30 0.46 17.19
C GLU A 18 -1.81 0.12 16.95
N VAL A 19 -1.45 -0.26 15.72
CA VAL A 19 -0.06 -0.53 15.30
C VAL A 19 0.59 0.71 14.68
N ALA A 20 -0.21 1.62 14.11
CA ALA A 20 0.28 2.77 13.37
C ALA A 20 1.04 3.80 14.23
N GLY A 21 0.68 3.93 15.51
CA GLY A 21 1.36 4.87 16.42
C GLY A 21 1.33 6.30 15.88
N ASP A 22 2.51 6.88 15.68
CA ASP A 22 2.72 8.25 15.18
C ASP A 22 2.90 8.34 13.66
N LEU A 23 2.62 7.26 12.91
CA LEU A 23 2.81 7.24 11.47
C LEU A 23 1.92 8.27 10.77
N SER A 24 2.56 9.24 10.10
CA SER A 24 1.93 10.13 9.12
C SER A 24 2.70 10.04 7.80
N MET A 25 2.00 9.75 6.71
CA MET A 25 2.60 9.64 5.37
C MET A 25 1.57 9.60 4.24
N THR A 26 2.03 9.93 3.03
CA THR A 26 1.34 9.69 1.76
C THR A 26 2.07 8.61 0.94
N ALA A 27 1.40 7.49 0.67
CA ALA A 27 1.91 6.39 -0.14
C ALA A 27 1.20 6.32 -1.50
N GLN A 28 1.92 6.56 -2.59
CA GLN A 28 1.43 6.38 -3.95
C GLN A 28 1.57 4.92 -4.39
N TYR A 29 0.49 4.34 -4.92
CA TYR A 29 0.50 3.09 -5.67
C TYR A 29 0.35 3.40 -7.16
N MET A 30 1.40 3.11 -7.92
CA MET A 30 1.43 3.29 -9.36
C MET A 30 1.14 1.95 -10.05
N THR A 31 -0.13 1.76 -10.36
CA THR A 31 -0.71 0.63 -11.10
C THR A 31 -1.34 1.16 -12.40
N ARG A 32 -2.14 0.35 -13.11
CA ARG A 32 -2.91 0.86 -14.26
C ARG A 32 -3.89 1.96 -13.87
N GLN A 33 -4.47 1.89 -12.67
CA GLN A 33 -5.38 2.88 -12.11
C GLN A 33 -4.76 3.39 -10.80
N PRO A 34 -4.00 4.49 -10.84
CA PRO A 34 -3.27 4.97 -9.68
C PRO A 34 -4.19 5.30 -8.51
N VAL A 35 -3.72 4.97 -7.31
CA VAL A 35 -4.37 5.30 -6.03
C VAL A 35 -3.27 5.73 -5.08
N TYR A 36 -3.54 6.70 -4.21
CA TYR A 36 -2.67 7.03 -3.09
C TYR A 36 -3.40 6.84 -1.77
N ILE A 37 -2.63 6.49 -0.75
CA ILE A 37 -3.10 6.29 0.61
C ILE A 37 -2.52 7.38 1.48
N VAL A 38 -3.37 8.06 2.24
CA VAL A 38 -2.95 9.03 3.25
C VAL A 38 -3.19 8.41 4.61
N ILE A 39 -2.14 8.37 5.43
CA ILE A 39 -2.21 8.02 6.84
C ILE A 39 -1.87 9.26 7.63
N GLU A 40 -2.78 9.69 8.51
CA GLU A 40 -2.60 10.86 9.36
C GLU A 40 -3.51 10.73 10.58
N ASP A 41 -3.03 11.13 11.77
CA ASP A 41 -3.79 11.10 13.03
C ASP A 41 -4.48 9.75 13.34
N GLY A 42 -3.83 8.64 12.99
CA GLY A 42 -4.39 7.30 13.19
C GLY A 42 -5.59 6.98 12.26
N HIS A 43 -5.77 7.75 11.20
CA HIS A 43 -6.73 7.49 10.13
C HIS A 43 -6.01 7.09 8.85
N CYS A 44 -6.65 6.23 8.05
CA CYS A 44 -6.15 5.80 6.76
C CYS A 44 -7.24 6.04 5.71
N GLN A 45 -6.90 6.71 4.62
CA GLN A 45 -7.82 7.06 3.54
C GLN A 45 -7.21 6.68 2.19
N ALA A 46 -8.05 6.20 1.27
CA ALA A 46 -7.66 5.90 -0.10
C ALA A 46 -8.25 6.93 -1.05
N HIS A 47 -7.44 7.41 -1.98
CA HIS A 47 -7.80 8.43 -2.95
C HIS A 47 -7.41 7.99 -4.36
N GLU A 48 -8.31 8.17 -5.31
CA GLU A 48 -8.01 7.85 -6.70
C GLU A 48 -7.06 8.88 -7.32
N GLY A 49 -6.22 8.41 -8.24
CA GLY A 49 -5.28 9.24 -8.99
C GLY A 49 -3.89 9.34 -8.37
N LEU A 50 -3.28 10.51 -8.57
CA LEU A 50 -1.90 10.79 -8.20
C LEU A 50 -1.85 11.77 -7.03
N ALA A 51 -1.04 11.44 -6.02
CA ALA A 51 -0.67 12.38 -4.98
C ALA A 51 0.32 13.43 -5.53
N ASP A 52 0.18 14.67 -5.09
CA ASP A 52 1.07 15.77 -5.49
C ASP A 52 2.49 15.59 -4.97
N ALA A 53 2.63 15.11 -3.73
CA ALA A 53 3.91 14.93 -3.06
C ALA A 53 3.92 13.64 -2.20
N PRO A 54 4.04 12.45 -2.82
CA PRO A 54 4.08 11.21 -2.06
C PRO A 54 5.43 11.01 -1.36
N ASP A 55 5.38 10.62 -0.09
CA ASP A 55 6.57 10.21 0.68
C ASP A 55 7.18 8.90 0.15
N VAL A 56 6.30 8.02 -0.33
CA VAL A 56 6.66 6.71 -0.88
C VAL A 56 5.88 6.47 -2.16
N THR A 57 6.56 6.01 -3.20
CA THR A 57 5.91 5.54 -4.43
C THR A 57 6.22 4.06 -4.63
N LEU A 58 5.18 3.24 -4.70
CA LEU A 58 5.23 1.81 -5.03
C LEU A 58 4.78 1.60 -6.48
N ARG A 59 5.71 1.18 -7.33
CA ARG A 59 5.40 0.77 -8.71
C ARG A 59 5.26 -0.73 -8.75
N ILE A 60 4.08 -1.21 -9.10
CA ILE A 60 3.72 -2.62 -9.08
C ILE A 60 2.67 -2.89 -10.16
N ARG A 61 2.77 -4.04 -10.83
CA ARG A 61 1.74 -4.49 -11.76
C ARG A 61 0.49 -4.94 -11.00
N ASP A 62 -0.68 -4.69 -11.56
CA ASP A 62 -1.98 -5.06 -10.99
C ASP A 62 -2.03 -6.54 -10.55
N ASP A 63 -1.53 -7.45 -11.39
CA ASP A 63 -1.53 -8.90 -11.09
C ASP A 63 -0.60 -9.27 -9.93
N HIS A 64 0.50 -8.53 -9.76
CA HIS A 64 1.40 -8.68 -8.62
C HIS A 64 0.78 -8.09 -7.36
N LEU A 65 0.08 -6.94 -7.46
CA LEU A 65 -0.60 -6.34 -6.32
C LEU A 65 -1.69 -7.27 -5.78
N ILE A 66 -2.52 -7.85 -6.64
CA ILE A 66 -3.55 -8.80 -6.22
C ILE A 66 -2.91 -9.98 -5.48
N LYS A 67 -1.80 -10.53 -6.00
CA LYS A 67 -1.06 -11.60 -5.31
C LYS A 67 -0.50 -11.15 -3.96
N LEU A 68 0.01 -9.92 -3.87
CA LEU A 68 0.54 -9.35 -2.63
C LEU A 68 -0.56 -9.25 -1.57
N MET A 69 -1.68 -8.60 -1.92
CA MET A 69 -2.77 -8.31 -0.99
C MET A 69 -3.56 -9.55 -0.60
N THR A 70 -3.61 -10.57 -1.46
CA THR A 70 -4.22 -11.87 -1.14
C THR A 70 -3.27 -12.83 -0.42
N GLY A 71 -2.06 -12.38 -0.03
CA GLY A 71 -1.06 -13.21 0.66
C GLY A 71 -0.40 -14.29 -0.21
N ARG A 72 -0.70 -14.32 -1.52
CA ARG A 72 -0.09 -15.23 -2.51
C ARG A 72 1.31 -14.80 -2.94
N MET A 73 1.77 -13.62 -2.52
CA MET A 73 3.12 -13.10 -2.70
C MET A 73 3.56 -12.34 -1.45
N ARG A 74 4.81 -12.52 -1.02
CA ARG A 74 5.38 -11.80 0.13
C ARG A 74 6.05 -10.50 -0.31
N GLY A 75 5.78 -9.39 0.37
CA GLY A 75 6.26 -8.04 0.01
C GLY A 75 7.78 -7.92 -0.08
N ILE A 76 8.50 -8.44 0.92
CA ILE A 76 9.98 -8.44 0.94
C ILE A 76 10.55 -9.19 -0.27
N THR A 77 10.04 -10.38 -0.56
CA THR A 77 10.48 -11.17 -1.74
C THR A 77 10.14 -10.47 -3.04
N ALA A 78 8.98 -9.84 -3.13
CA ALA A 78 8.56 -9.11 -4.33
C ALA A 78 9.44 -7.88 -4.60
N PHE A 79 9.85 -7.17 -3.54
CA PHE A 79 10.82 -6.08 -3.65
C PHE A 79 12.21 -6.57 -4.10
N LEU A 80 12.76 -7.59 -3.42
CA LEU A 80 14.08 -8.15 -3.75
C LEU A 80 14.16 -8.73 -5.18
N THR A 81 13.05 -9.24 -5.70
CA THR A 81 12.96 -9.78 -7.06
C THR A 81 12.58 -8.73 -8.11
N GLY A 82 12.48 -7.45 -7.74
CA GLY A 82 12.14 -6.35 -8.64
C GLY A 82 10.68 -6.34 -9.12
N LYS A 83 9.81 -7.17 -8.53
CA LYS A 83 8.37 -7.21 -8.83
C LYS A 83 7.62 -6.01 -8.27
N ILE A 84 8.21 -5.35 -7.28
CA ILE A 84 7.80 -4.06 -6.70
C ILE A 84 9.01 -3.17 -6.71
N LYS A 85 8.89 -1.97 -7.27
CA LYS A 85 9.88 -0.91 -7.11
C LYS A 85 9.37 0.08 -6.08
N VAL A 86 10.20 0.42 -5.11
CA VAL A 86 9.91 1.42 -4.08
C VAL A 86 10.84 2.61 -4.30
N GLU A 87 10.25 3.80 -4.39
CA GLU A 87 10.91 5.10 -4.52
C GLU A 87 10.50 5.98 -3.33
N GLY A 88 11.36 6.90 -2.90
CA GLY A 88 11.11 7.78 -1.74
C GLY A 88 11.66 7.22 -0.43
N ASN A 89 10.93 7.42 0.66
CA ASN A 89 11.39 7.09 2.02
C ASN A 89 11.22 5.60 2.36
N TYR A 90 12.32 4.84 2.33
CA TYR A 90 12.30 3.41 2.62
C TYR A 90 11.87 3.06 4.05
N ILE A 91 12.15 3.91 5.05
CA ILE A 91 11.74 3.66 6.43
C ILE A 91 10.22 3.74 6.54
N LEU A 92 9.62 4.75 5.90
CA LEU A 92 8.15 4.85 5.82
C LEU A 92 7.56 3.68 5.03
N ALA A 93 8.19 3.24 3.94
CA ALA A 93 7.73 2.06 3.18
C ALA A 93 7.78 0.75 4.01
N GLN A 94 8.73 0.62 4.94
CA GLN A 94 8.78 -0.50 5.88
C GLN A 94 7.69 -0.41 6.94
N ARG A 95 7.47 0.79 7.54
CA ARG A 95 6.37 1.01 8.50
C ARG A 95 4.99 0.79 7.85
N LEU A 96 4.80 1.26 6.62
CA LEU A 96 3.57 1.06 5.84
C LEU A 96 3.17 -0.42 5.77
N GLN A 97 4.13 -1.35 5.59
CA GLN A 97 3.84 -2.77 5.53
C GLN A 97 3.38 -3.38 6.87
N GLN A 98 3.71 -2.75 7.99
CA GLN A 98 3.42 -3.27 9.33
C GLN A 98 2.03 -2.88 9.82
N VAL A 99 1.47 -1.78 9.29
CA VAL A 99 0.20 -1.20 9.75
C VAL A 99 -1.03 -1.76 9.02
N PHE A 100 -0.85 -2.71 8.11
CA PHE A 100 -1.95 -3.40 7.42
C PHE A 100 -1.94 -4.89 7.72
N ASP A 101 -3.11 -5.45 8.03
CA ASP A 101 -3.31 -6.90 8.14
C ASP A 101 -4.14 -7.42 6.96
N PRO A 102 -3.53 -8.19 6.02
CA PRO A 102 -4.24 -8.78 4.89
C PRO A 102 -5.42 -9.67 5.30
N LYS A 103 -5.43 -10.23 6.51
CA LYS A 103 -6.54 -11.08 6.99
C LYS A 103 -7.84 -10.30 7.21
N ARG A 104 -7.80 -8.97 7.24
CA ARG A 104 -9.00 -8.12 7.40
C ARG A 104 -9.76 -7.89 6.08
N ILE A 105 -9.20 -8.29 4.93
CA ILE A 105 -9.85 -8.13 3.60
C ILE A 105 -10.46 -9.43 3.04
N THR A 106 -10.10 -10.58 3.61
CA THR A 106 -10.50 -11.93 3.17
C THR A 106 -11.39 -12.61 4.18
#